data_AF-A0A3D9Z1B5-F1
#
_entry.id   AF-A0A3D9Z1B5-F1
#
_cell.length_a   1.000
_cell.length_b   1.000
_cell.length_c   1.000
_cell.angle_alpha   90.00
_cell.angle_beta   90.00
_cell.angle_gamma   90.00
#
_symmetry.space_group_name_H-M   'P 1'
#
loop_
_entity.id
_entity.type
_entity.pdbx_description
1 polymer ?
#
loop_
_entity_poly.entity_id
_entity_poly.type
_entity_poly.pdbx_seq_one_letter_code
_entity_poly.pdbx_strand_id
1 'polypeptide(L)'
;MAFGEGDPVARAGARIMNRDFNWADLAAFIFCGLIAVPLCDAGFHSIVEDYRRLSGYVAVVAGLIIGSFGFSFHWIKLRVSQRVRNSLETKVLRWWPAAMLLAAAFFLGPEIYRRAVPAPAPTVIKLTATTTTPLPPENLSKETIVELLSETGQIADLVEKVGLPQADRWRTRLMTQNPEQACSGVDNSGLQNELVGVRNALSYANANLGNVLKQNRIDQGTLLKIFPNSDAGGFADATGGLNTYNQAIYDVGPHPSCSTLVTSYRVLLAFVNFDRALERFSIWLAGTQGNVNRYRDALRLQLRQKS
;
A
#
# COMPACT_ATOMS: atom_id res chain seq x y z
N MET A 1 48.30 28.67 0.86
CA MET A 1 46.87 28.99 1.13
C MET A 1 46.60 28.70 2.59
N ALA A 2 46.51 29.75 3.40
CA ALA A 2 46.16 29.64 4.82
C ALA A 2 44.64 29.46 4.92
N PHE A 3 44.19 28.37 5.53
CA PHE A 3 42.78 28.18 5.87
C PHE A 3 42.41 29.23 6.92
N GLY A 4 41.48 30.11 6.56
CA GLY A 4 41.06 31.25 7.37
C GLY A 4 40.63 30.83 8.77
N GLU A 5 40.96 31.66 9.75
CA GLU A 5 40.50 31.56 11.13
C GLU A 5 38.97 31.46 11.16
N GLY A 6 38.47 30.23 11.31
CA GLY A 6 37.03 29.98 11.43
C GLY A 6 36.42 30.83 12.55
N ASP A 7 35.33 31.51 12.21
CA ASP A 7 34.57 32.47 13.01
C ASP A 7 34.49 32.06 14.50
N PRO A 8 34.95 32.91 15.44
CA PRO A 8 34.88 32.63 16.87
C PRO A 8 33.45 32.38 17.37
N VAL A 9 32.43 32.93 16.70
CA VAL A 9 31.02 32.68 17.01
C VAL A 9 30.61 31.24 16.65
N ALA A 10 31.06 30.73 15.51
CA ALA A 10 30.82 29.34 15.11
C ALA A 10 31.54 28.35 16.03
N ARG A 11 32.76 28.66 16.49
CA ARG A 11 33.48 27.83 17.48
C ARG A 11 32.85 27.87 18.87
N ALA A 12 32.31 29.02 19.29
CA ALA A 12 31.58 29.13 20.55
C ALA A 12 30.27 28.33 20.52
N GLY A 13 29.52 28.42 19.41
CA GLY A 13 28.30 27.62 19.20
C GLY A 13 28.58 26.11 19.22
N ALA A 14 29.63 25.65 18.53
CA ALA A 14 30.00 24.23 18.49
C ALA A 14 30.51 23.69 19.85
N ARG A 15 31.20 24.52 20.66
CA ARG A 15 31.63 24.13 22.01
C ARG A 15 30.48 24.02 23.01
N ILE A 16 29.43 24.83 22.86
CA ILE A 16 28.25 24.78 23.74
C ILE A 16 27.40 23.54 23.42
N MET A 17 27.29 23.14 22.14
CA MET A 17 26.50 21.96 21.75
C MET A 17 27.11 20.63 22.21
N ASN A 18 28.44 20.55 22.39
CA ASN A 18 29.10 19.26 22.62
C ASN A 18 29.34 18.91 24.10
N ARG A 19 29.10 19.83 25.04
CA ARG A 19 29.50 19.65 26.45
C ARG A 19 28.37 19.23 27.40
N ASP A 20 27.11 19.46 27.03
CA ASP A 20 25.95 19.24 27.92
C ASP A 20 24.91 18.24 27.40
N PHE A 21 25.20 17.58 26.28
CA PHE A 21 24.34 16.51 25.75
C PHE A 21 24.57 15.23 26.56
N ASN A 22 23.59 14.87 27.39
CA ASN A 22 23.70 13.75 28.32
C ASN A 22 22.80 12.57 27.90
N TRP A 23 22.93 11.43 28.58
CA TRP A 23 22.14 10.24 28.30
C TRP A 23 20.62 10.47 28.37
N ALA A 24 20.16 11.42 29.19
CA ALA A 24 18.75 11.77 29.26
C ALA A 24 18.26 12.48 27.98
N ASP A 25 19.10 13.31 27.34
CA ASP A 25 18.77 13.91 26.04
C ASP A 25 18.68 12.85 24.95
N LEU A 26 19.65 11.93 24.90
CA LEU A 26 19.64 10.84 23.95
C LEU A 26 18.43 9.93 24.15
N ALA A 27 18.11 9.58 25.40
CA ALA A 27 16.95 8.77 25.73
C ALA A 27 15.63 9.45 25.34
N ALA A 28 15.47 10.75 25.61
CA ALA A 28 14.30 11.51 25.21
C ALA A 28 14.14 11.59 23.69
N PHE A 29 15.25 11.81 22.97
CA PHE A 29 15.27 11.85 21.51
C PHE A 29 14.87 10.50 20.90
N ILE A 30 15.50 9.41 21.34
CA ILE A 30 15.20 8.04 20.86
C ILE A 30 13.75 7.68 21.20
N PHE A 31 13.30 7.94 22.42
CA PHE A 31 11.94 7.63 22.85
C PHE A 31 10.88 8.33 22.01
N CYS A 32 11.03 9.65 21.84
CA CYS A 32 10.08 10.41 21.05
C CYS A 32 10.14 9.99 19.58
N GLY A 33 11.33 9.69 19.03
CA GLY A 33 11.48 9.19 17.67
C GLY A 33 10.78 7.86 17.43
N LEU A 34 10.90 6.91 18.37
CA LEU A 34 10.26 5.59 18.26
C LEU A 34 8.74 5.63 18.28
N ILE A 35 8.13 6.68 18.82
CA ILE A 35 6.68 6.88 18.81
C ILE A 35 6.27 7.77 17.64
N ALA A 36 6.96 8.90 17.45
CA ALA A 36 6.64 9.90 16.46
C ALA A 36 6.72 9.36 15.03
N VAL A 37 7.78 8.61 14.70
CA VAL A 37 8.00 8.13 13.33
C VAL A 37 6.91 7.15 12.89
N PRO A 38 6.61 6.07 13.64
CA PRO A 38 5.51 5.17 13.26
C PRO A 38 4.14 5.85 13.26
N LEU A 39 3.91 6.81 14.17
CA LEU A 39 2.63 7.53 14.22
C LEU A 39 2.44 8.46 13.02
N CYS A 40 3.50 9.15 12.60
CA CYS A 40 3.50 9.95 11.37
C CYS A 40 3.34 9.07 10.12
N ASP A 41 4.03 7.93 10.06
CA ASP A 41 3.95 6.99 8.94
C ASP A 41 2.55 6.38 8.80
N ALA A 42 2.00 5.85 9.89
CA ALA A 42 0.64 5.32 9.94
C ALA A 42 -0.41 6.40 9.64
N GLY A 43 -0.19 7.62 10.14
CA GLY A 43 -1.03 8.77 9.86
C GLY A 43 -1.02 9.15 8.39
N PHE A 44 0.15 9.18 7.77
CA PHE A 44 0.33 9.48 6.36
C PHE A 44 -0.33 8.41 5.47
N HIS A 45 -0.12 7.12 5.78
CA HIS A 45 -0.82 6.02 5.12
C HIS A 45 -2.34 6.19 5.23
N SER A 46 -2.87 6.54 6.40
CA SER A 46 -4.30 6.76 6.59
C SER A 46 -4.86 8.00 5.86
N ILE A 47 -4.03 8.98 5.52
CA ILE A 47 -4.42 10.16 4.70
C ILE A 47 -4.45 9.77 3.21
N VAL A 48 -3.43 9.04 2.75
CA VAL A 48 -3.27 8.66 1.33
C VAL A 48 -4.25 7.55 0.92
N GLU A 49 -4.55 6.61 1.81
CA GLU A 49 -5.39 5.44 1.50
C GLU A 49 -6.90 5.66 1.74
N ASP A 50 -7.34 6.90 1.98
CA ASP A 50 -8.75 7.36 2.06
C ASP A 50 -9.71 6.68 3.06
N TYR A 51 -9.26 5.70 3.86
CA TYR A 51 -10.13 5.01 4.81
C TYR A 51 -10.60 5.90 5.98
N ARG A 52 -9.76 6.82 6.50
CA ARG A 52 -10.08 7.75 7.61
C ARG A 52 -9.15 8.97 7.65
N ARG A 53 -9.32 9.93 6.73
CA ARG A 53 -8.45 11.12 6.62
C ARG A 53 -8.26 11.88 7.94
N LEU A 54 -9.33 12.08 8.72
CA LEU A 54 -9.27 12.83 9.99
C LEU A 54 -8.35 12.16 11.01
N SER A 55 -8.45 10.84 11.21
CA SER A 55 -7.55 10.13 12.12
C SER A 55 -6.11 10.12 11.62
N GLY A 56 -5.92 10.07 10.30
CA GLY A 56 -4.60 10.19 9.69
C GLY A 56 -3.94 11.54 9.98
N TYR A 57 -4.66 12.65 9.79
CA TYR A 57 -4.17 13.99 10.14
C TYR A 57 -3.86 14.12 11.63
N VAL A 58 -4.74 13.61 12.51
CA VAL A 58 -4.51 13.63 13.96
C VAL A 58 -3.23 12.86 14.32
N ALA A 59 -3.00 11.69 13.72
CA ALA A 59 -1.81 10.89 13.96
C ALA A 59 -0.52 11.61 13.50
N VAL A 60 -0.52 12.23 12.31
CA VAL A 60 0.63 13.02 11.83
C VAL A 60 0.92 14.20 12.74
N VAL A 61 -0.11 14.98 13.11
CA VAL A 61 0.06 16.15 14.00
C VAL A 61 0.58 15.73 15.37
N ALA A 62 0.02 14.67 15.95
CA ALA A 62 0.49 14.12 17.22
C ALA A 62 1.95 13.65 17.13
N GLY A 63 2.32 12.95 16.05
CA GLY A 63 3.68 12.48 15.82
C GLY A 63 4.67 13.64 15.69
N LEU A 64 4.33 14.69 14.94
CA LEU A 64 5.17 15.88 14.79
C LEU A 64 5.37 16.62 16.10
N ILE A 65 4.33 16.76 16.94
CA ILE A 65 4.45 17.39 18.26
C ILE A 65 5.40 16.58 19.16
N ILE A 66 5.23 15.25 19.22
CA ILE A 66 6.08 14.35 20.01
C ILE A 66 7.54 14.42 19.52
N GLY A 67 7.76 14.31 18.21
CA GLY A 67 9.09 14.38 17.61
C GLY A 67 9.78 15.72 17.86
N SER A 68 9.05 16.82 17.72
CA SER A 68 9.54 18.17 18.00
C SER A 68 9.92 18.35 19.46
N PHE A 69 9.14 17.77 20.38
CA PHE A 69 9.46 17.79 21.81
C PHE A 69 10.73 17.00 22.11
N GLY A 70 10.88 15.79 21.56
CA GLY A 70 12.07 14.97 21.73
C GLY A 70 13.34 15.63 21.20
N PHE A 71 13.25 16.24 20.01
CA PHE A 71 14.33 17.04 19.45
C PHE A 71 14.64 18.24 20.35
N SER A 72 13.61 18.98 20.77
CA SER A 72 13.76 20.22 21.53
C SER A 72 14.15 20.02 23.00
N PHE A 73 14.11 18.78 23.51
CA PHE A 73 14.25 18.48 24.94
C PHE A 73 15.55 19.02 25.54
N HIS A 74 16.67 18.90 24.79
CA HIS A 74 17.98 19.39 25.22
C HIS A 74 17.96 20.90 25.52
N TRP A 75 17.31 21.71 24.68
CA TRP A 75 17.20 23.16 24.91
C TRP A 75 16.14 23.50 25.95
N ILE A 76 15.04 22.72 26.01
CA ILE A 76 13.98 22.92 26.99
C ILE A 76 14.54 22.71 28.40
N LYS A 77 15.26 21.60 28.67
CA LYS A 77 15.81 21.34 30.01
C LYS A 77 16.75 22.44 30.50
N LEU A 78 17.45 23.12 29.58
CA LEU A 78 18.37 24.21 29.91
C LEU A 78 17.64 25.46 30.42
N ARG A 79 16.39 25.67 30.01
CA ARG A 79 15.57 26.83 30.40
C ARG A 79 14.75 26.64 31.67
N VAL A 80 14.71 25.43 32.22
CA VAL A 80 13.89 25.10 33.39
C VAL A 80 14.76 25.05 34.65
N SER A 81 14.17 25.38 35.80
CA SER A 81 14.85 25.36 37.11
C SER A 81 15.49 24.00 37.42
N GLN A 82 16.59 24.03 38.17
CA GLN A 82 17.38 22.84 38.49
C GLN A 82 16.55 21.71 39.13
N ARG A 83 15.58 22.07 40.00
CA ARG A 83 14.69 21.09 40.64
C ARG A 83 13.84 20.33 39.62
N VAL A 84 13.29 21.02 38.63
CA VAL A 84 12.47 20.39 37.59
C VAL A 84 13.34 19.63 36.60
N ARG A 85 14.53 20.14 36.25
CA ARG A 85 15.52 19.42 35.43
C ARG A 85 15.85 18.05 36.04
N ASN A 86 16.24 18.01 37.31
CA ASN A 86 16.57 16.76 38.00
C ASN A 86 15.37 15.79 38.03
N SER A 87 14.16 16.33 38.24
CA SER A 87 12.93 15.52 38.22
C SER A 87 12.65 14.92 36.84
N LEU A 88 12.83 15.70 35.77
CA LEU A 88 12.67 15.23 34.39
C LEU A 88 13.71 14.17 34.04
N GLU A 89 14.98 14.38 34.38
CA GLU A 89 16.05 13.42 34.13
C GLU A 89 15.77 12.09 34.85
N THR A 90 15.34 12.14 36.12
CA THR A 90 14.99 10.92 36.87
C THR A 90 13.79 10.19 36.26
N LYS A 91 12.76 10.92 35.80
CA LYS A 91 11.59 10.31 35.16
C LYS A 91 11.94 9.68 33.82
N VAL A 92 12.71 10.37 32.97
CA VAL A 92 13.17 9.84 31.68
C VAL A 92 14.00 8.57 31.91
N LEU A 93 14.98 8.61 32.83
CA LEU A 93 15.82 7.46 33.14
C LEU A 93 15.03 6.28 33.76
N ARG A 94 13.94 6.55 34.47
CA ARG A 94 13.09 5.50 35.04
C ARG A 94 12.18 4.83 34.01
N TRP A 95 11.66 5.58 33.04
CA TRP A 95 10.62 5.10 32.11
C TRP A 95 11.16 4.66 30.75
N TRP A 96 12.38 5.06 30.35
CA TRP A 96 12.93 4.66 29.06
C TRP A 96 13.02 3.13 28.85
N PRO A 97 13.28 2.25 29.85
CA PRO A 97 13.32 0.82 29.60
C PRO A 97 11.93 0.26 29.29
N ALA A 98 10.89 0.74 29.98
CA ALA A 98 9.50 0.35 29.69
C ALA A 98 9.08 0.80 28.28
N ALA A 99 9.55 1.98 27.86
CA ALA A 99 9.35 2.45 26.51
C ALA A 99 10.08 1.63 25.45
N MET A 100 11.33 1.22 25.71
CA MET A 100 12.06 0.29 24.84
C MET A 100 11.32 -1.04 24.70
N LEU A 101 10.76 -1.56 25.80
CA LEU A 101 9.97 -2.80 25.76
C LEU A 101 8.69 -2.62 24.93
N LEU A 102 7.98 -1.49 25.07
CA LEU A 102 6.81 -1.19 24.25
C LEU A 102 7.17 -1.05 22.76
N ALA A 103 8.26 -0.35 22.44
CA ALA A 103 8.75 -0.24 21.08
C ALA A 103 9.13 -1.61 20.51
N ALA A 104 9.87 -2.42 21.27
CA ALA A 104 10.23 -3.79 20.88
C ALA A 104 8.98 -4.65 20.65
N ALA A 105 7.98 -4.58 21.53
CA ALA A 105 6.71 -5.27 21.34
C ALA A 105 5.94 -4.78 20.11
N PHE A 106 6.01 -3.49 19.78
CA PHE A 106 5.38 -2.93 18.59
C PHE A 106 6.08 -3.39 17.30
N PHE A 107 7.41 -3.39 17.25
CA PHE A 107 8.17 -3.79 16.06
C PHE A 107 8.28 -5.31 15.89
N LEU A 108 8.52 -6.05 16.97
CA LEU A 108 8.68 -7.49 16.95
C LEU A 108 7.34 -8.23 17.07
N GLY A 109 6.32 -7.61 17.66
CA GLY A 109 5.01 -8.21 17.90
C GLY A 109 4.36 -8.76 16.64
N PRO A 110 4.27 -8.01 15.53
CA PRO A 110 3.68 -8.51 14.28
C PRO A 110 4.42 -9.74 13.74
N GLU A 111 5.75 -9.76 13.82
CA GLU A 111 6.57 -10.87 13.32
C GLU A 111 6.46 -12.11 14.22
N ILE A 112 6.53 -11.92 15.54
CA ILE A 112 6.30 -12.99 16.52
C ILE A 112 4.88 -13.55 16.37
N TYR A 113 3.88 -12.68 16.18
CA TYR A 113 2.49 -13.07 15.96
C TYR A 113 2.34 -13.89 14.68
N ARG A 114 2.95 -13.47 13.56
CA ARG A 114 2.95 -14.23 12.29
C ARG A 114 3.60 -15.61 12.40
N ARG A 115 4.61 -15.75 13.26
CA ARG A 115 5.30 -17.04 13.50
C ARG A 115 4.55 -17.93 14.49
N ALA A 116 3.93 -17.32 15.51
CA ALA A 116 3.23 -18.04 16.58
C ALA A 116 1.82 -18.46 16.17
N VAL A 117 1.17 -17.68 15.30
CA VAL A 117 -0.13 -18.02 14.71
C VAL A 117 0.14 -18.67 13.37
N PRO A 118 -0.08 -19.99 13.21
CA PRO A 118 0.07 -20.63 11.91
C PRO A 118 -0.76 -19.86 10.89
N ALA A 119 -0.15 -19.52 9.75
CA ALA A 119 -0.86 -18.91 8.64
C ALA A 119 -2.15 -19.70 8.43
N PRO A 120 -3.32 -19.06 8.46
CA PRO A 120 -4.57 -19.77 8.26
C PRO A 120 -4.41 -20.60 6.99
N ALA A 121 -4.61 -21.92 7.10
CA ALA A 121 -4.62 -22.83 5.95
C ALA A 121 -5.43 -22.13 4.85
N PRO A 122 -4.94 -22.08 3.59
CA PRO A 122 -5.46 -21.19 2.56
C PRO A 122 -6.96 -21.28 2.62
N THR A 123 -7.56 -20.26 3.22
CA THR A 123 -8.99 -20.25 3.39
C THR A 123 -9.43 -20.20 1.95
N VAL A 124 -10.05 -21.27 1.45
CA VAL A 124 -10.95 -21.11 0.32
C VAL A 124 -11.89 -20.06 0.86
N ILE A 125 -11.64 -18.80 0.51
CA ILE A 125 -12.45 -17.69 0.93
C ILE A 125 -13.76 -18.00 0.21
N LYS A 126 -14.65 -18.75 0.87
CA LYS A 126 -16.07 -18.55 0.71
C LYS A 126 -16.22 -17.11 1.15
N LEU A 127 -16.06 -16.20 0.20
CA LEU A 127 -16.50 -14.84 0.34
C LEU A 127 -17.99 -14.96 0.58
N THR A 128 -18.40 -15.09 1.84
CA THR A 128 -19.67 -14.58 2.34
C THR A 128 -19.57 -13.06 2.26
N ALA A 129 -19.39 -12.55 1.05
CA ALA A 129 -19.63 -11.17 0.77
C ALA A 129 -21.14 -11.04 0.86
N THR A 130 -21.60 -10.39 1.93
CA THR A 130 -22.94 -9.81 2.03
C THR A 130 -23.03 -8.64 1.04
N THR A 131 -22.64 -8.87 -0.21
CA THR A 131 -22.89 -7.97 -1.33
C THR A 131 -24.23 -8.42 -1.87
N THR A 132 -25.24 -7.58 -1.72
CA THR A 132 -26.51 -7.70 -2.43
C THR A 132 -26.18 -8.05 -3.87
N THR A 133 -26.43 -9.30 -4.24
CA THR A 133 -25.99 -9.83 -5.53
C THR A 133 -26.69 -9.01 -6.62
N PRO A 134 -25.95 -8.41 -7.55
CA PRO A 134 -26.56 -7.58 -8.58
C PRO A 134 -27.49 -8.45 -9.42
N LEU A 135 -28.78 -8.13 -9.40
CA LEU A 135 -29.78 -8.75 -10.26
C LEU A 135 -30.18 -7.76 -11.36
N PRO A 136 -30.44 -8.24 -12.59
CA PRO A 136 -30.99 -7.40 -13.64
C PRO A 136 -32.38 -6.87 -13.23
N PRO A 137 -32.80 -5.69 -13.70
CA PRO A 137 -34.18 -5.22 -13.53
C PRO A 137 -35.20 -6.26 -14.01
N GLU A 138 -36.36 -6.37 -13.36
CA GLU A 138 -37.36 -7.41 -13.67
C GLU A 138 -38.09 -7.17 -15.01
N ASN A 139 -38.16 -5.92 -15.48
CA ASN A 139 -38.99 -5.51 -16.62
C ASN A 139 -38.19 -5.14 -17.87
N LEU A 140 -37.17 -5.93 -18.22
CA LEU A 140 -36.39 -5.70 -19.44
C LEU A 140 -37.12 -6.21 -20.70
N SER A 141 -36.91 -5.54 -21.84
CA SER A 141 -37.36 -6.03 -23.16
C SER A 141 -36.52 -7.24 -23.60
N LYS A 142 -37.00 -8.06 -24.55
CA LYS A 142 -36.23 -9.22 -25.07
C LYS A 142 -34.92 -8.75 -25.71
N GLU A 143 -35.00 -7.68 -26.50
CA GLU A 143 -33.89 -7.07 -27.21
C GLU A 143 -32.83 -6.57 -26.22
N THR A 144 -33.27 -5.88 -25.17
CA THR A 144 -32.40 -5.43 -24.06
C THR A 144 -31.72 -6.58 -23.35
N ILE A 145 -32.43 -7.68 -23.08
CA ILE A 145 -31.84 -8.86 -22.42
C ILE A 145 -30.74 -9.47 -23.30
N VAL A 146 -30.96 -9.58 -24.61
CA VAL A 146 -29.97 -10.12 -25.56
C VAL A 146 -28.72 -9.22 -25.62
N GLU A 147 -28.90 -7.90 -25.66
CA GLU A 147 -27.80 -6.93 -25.65
C GLU A 147 -26.98 -7.02 -24.36
N LEU A 148 -27.63 -7.02 -23.19
CA LEU A 148 -26.96 -7.18 -21.90
C LEU A 148 -26.25 -8.54 -21.77
N LEU A 149 -26.81 -9.62 -22.32
CA LEU A 149 -26.14 -10.93 -22.36
C LEU A 149 -24.86 -10.91 -23.21
N SER A 150 -24.86 -10.16 -24.32
CA SER A 150 -23.68 -9.96 -25.16
C SER A 150 -22.60 -9.18 -24.41
N GLU A 151 -22.95 -8.03 -23.82
CA GLU A 151 -22.00 -7.17 -23.10
C GLU A 151 -21.41 -7.85 -21.86
N THR A 152 -22.25 -8.50 -21.06
CA THR A 152 -21.78 -9.26 -19.89
C THR A 152 -20.98 -10.50 -20.30
N GLY A 153 -21.23 -11.05 -21.49
CA GLY A 153 -20.37 -12.06 -22.11
C GLY A 153 -18.97 -11.52 -22.43
N GLN A 154 -18.87 -10.30 -22.96
CA GLN A 154 -17.58 -9.64 -23.21
C GLN A 154 -16.83 -9.34 -21.90
N ILE A 155 -17.53 -8.92 -20.84
CA ILE A 155 -16.92 -8.74 -19.51
C ILE A 155 -16.40 -10.07 -18.96
N ALA A 156 -17.20 -11.14 -19.06
CA ALA A 156 -16.78 -12.48 -18.65
C ALA A 156 -15.50 -12.92 -19.39
N ASP A 157 -15.46 -12.70 -20.71
CA ASP A 157 -14.31 -13.02 -21.54
C ASP A 157 -13.06 -12.24 -21.11
N LEU A 158 -13.17 -10.95 -20.78
CA LEU A 158 -12.04 -10.16 -20.29
C LEU A 158 -11.51 -10.70 -18.95
N VAL A 159 -12.42 -11.06 -18.03
CA VAL A 159 -12.06 -11.62 -16.73
C VAL A 159 -11.38 -12.98 -16.90
N GLU A 160 -11.95 -13.87 -17.69
CA GLU A 160 -11.50 -15.26 -17.82
C GLU A 160 -10.28 -15.42 -18.72
N LYS A 161 -10.24 -14.72 -19.86
CA LYS A 161 -9.19 -14.89 -20.87
C LYS A 161 -8.00 -13.95 -20.65
N VAL A 162 -8.19 -12.84 -19.93
CA VAL A 162 -7.10 -11.88 -19.67
C VAL A 162 -6.81 -11.76 -18.19
N GLY A 163 -7.82 -11.46 -17.37
CA GLY A 163 -7.64 -11.20 -15.94
C GLY A 163 -7.03 -12.37 -15.17
N LEU A 164 -7.68 -13.54 -15.22
CA LEU A 164 -7.23 -14.73 -14.49
C LEU A 164 -5.82 -15.19 -14.91
N PRO A 165 -5.48 -15.30 -16.22
CA PRO A 165 -4.12 -15.65 -16.64
C PRO A 165 -3.06 -14.65 -16.15
N GLN A 166 -3.36 -13.34 -16.13
CA GLN A 166 -2.40 -12.36 -15.61
C GLN A 166 -2.23 -12.45 -14.09
N ALA A 167 -3.31 -12.72 -13.34
CA ALA A 167 -3.23 -12.93 -11.89
C ALA A 167 -2.41 -14.18 -11.55
N ASP A 168 -2.55 -15.26 -12.33
CA ASP A 168 -1.74 -16.47 -12.16
C ASP A 168 -0.27 -16.27 -12.58
N ARG A 169 -0.05 -15.62 -13.72
CA ARG A 169 1.30 -15.28 -14.23
C ARG A 169 2.06 -14.42 -13.25
N TRP A 170 1.39 -13.48 -12.60
CA TRP A 170 1.94 -12.83 -11.42
C TRP A 170 2.30 -13.90 -10.41
N ARG A 171 1.30 -14.55 -9.78
CA ARG A 171 1.46 -15.44 -8.61
C ARG A 171 2.64 -16.38 -8.69
N THR A 172 2.86 -16.93 -9.86
CA THR A 172 3.89 -17.92 -10.11
C THR A 172 5.25 -17.32 -10.50
N ARG A 173 5.30 -16.16 -11.18
CA ARG A 173 6.54 -15.63 -11.76
C ARG A 173 7.07 -14.33 -11.15
N LEU A 174 6.21 -13.36 -10.85
CA LEU A 174 6.67 -12.02 -10.49
C LEU A 174 7.05 -11.90 -9.01
N MET A 175 6.40 -12.68 -8.16
CA MET A 175 6.59 -12.57 -6.70
C MET A 175 7.62 -13.53 -6.15
N THR A 176 7.94 -14.56 -6.94
CA THR A 176 9.15 -15.34 -6.75
C THR A 176 10.40 -14.51 -7.09
N GLN A 177 10.24 -13.36 -7.77
CA GLN A 177 11.28 -12.39 -8.09
C GLN A 177 11.26 -11.21 -7.11
N ASN A 178 11.58 -11.48 -5.84
CA ASN A 178 11.77 -10.47 -4.79
C ASN A 178 12.78 -9.39 -5.28
N PRO A 179 12.61 -8.08 -4.99
CA PRO A 179 13.60 -7.04 -5.30
C PRO A 179 15.05 -7.37 -4.93
N GLU A 180 15.30 -8.28 -4.00
CA GLU A 180 16.65 -8.79 -3.69
C GLU A 180 17.29 -9.57 -4.86
N GLN A 181 16.50 -10.24 -5.71
CA GLN A 181 17.03 -10.88 -6.91
C GLN A 181 17.57 -9.85 -7.92
N ALA A 182 16.98 -8.66 -7.97
CA ALA A 182 17.44 -7.60 -8.85
C ALA A 182 18.84 -7.09 -8.50
N CYS A 183 19.33 -7.38 -7.29
CA CYS A 183 20.69 -7.03 -6.86
C CYS A 183 21.68 -8.21 -6.85
N SER A 184 21.22 -9.41 -7.22
CA SER A 184 22.05 -10.63 -7.28
C SER A 184 23.02 -10.66 -8.49
N GLY A 185 23.05 -9.60 -9.30
CA GLY A 185 23.85 -9.52 -10.53
C GLY A 185 23.18 -10.17 -11.75
N VAL A 186 21.96 -10.70 -11.60
CA VAL A 186 21.13 -11.16 -12.72
C VAL A 186 20.56 -9.94 -13.45
N ASP A 187 20.58 -9.98 -14.78
CA ASP A 187 19.99 -8.93 -15.63
C ASP A 187 18.48 -8.79 -15.38
N ASN A 188 18.05 -7.58 -15.03
CA ASN A 188 16.66 -7.25 -14.78
C ASN A 188 15.80 -7.16 -16.06
N SER A 189 16.39 -7.26 -17.25
CA SER A 189 15.67 -7.19 -18.52
C SER A 189 14.54 -8.23 -18.61
N GLY A 190 14.74 -9.44 -18.09
CA GLY A 190 13.71 -10.49 -18.04
C GLY A 190 12.50 -10.10 -17.20
N LEU A 191 12.75 -9.57 -15.99
CA LEU A 191 11.71 -9.07 -15.10
C LEU A 191 10.97 -7.87 -15.73
N GLN A 192 11.70 -6.91 -16.30
CA GLN A 192 11.10 -5.75 -16.95
C GLN A 192 10.20 -6.14 -18.13
N ASN A 193 10.65 -7.07 -18.98
CA ASN A 193 9.85 -7.58 -20.09
C ASN A 193 8.58 -8.28 -19.61
N GLU A 194 8.67 -9.06 -18.53
CA GLU A 194 7.51 -9.70 -17.90
C GLU A 194 6.53 -8.66 -17.31
N LEU A 195 7.02 -7.68 -16.56
CA LEU A 195 6.21 -6.58 -16.00
C LEU A 195 5.49 -5.80 -17.11
N VAL A 196 6.21 -5.44 -18.18
CA VAL A 196 5.64 -4.72 -19.33
C VAL A 196 4.60 -5.58 -20.05
N GLY A 197 4.85 -6.88 -20.22
CA GLY A 197 3.91 -7.81 -20.84
C GLY A 197 2.59 -7.90 -20.07
N VAL A 198 2.65 -8.11 -18.75
CA VAL A 198 1.47 -8.14 -17.88
C VAL A 198 0.75 -6.80 -17.91
N ARG A 199 1.49 -5.68 -17.76
CA ARG A 199 0.92 -4.33 -17.79
C ARG A 199 0.16 -4.06 -19.09
N ASN A 200 0.74 -4.40 -20.24
CA ASN A 200 0.09 -4.15 -21.54
C ASN A 200 -1.18 -4.98 -21.69
N ALA A 201 -1.20 -6.23 -21.22
CA ALA A 201 -2.39 -7.08 -21.24
C ALA A 201 -3.52 -6.52 -20.34
N LEU A 202 -3.18 -6.06 -19.13
CA LEU A 202 -4.17 -5.45 -18.22
C LEU A 202 -4.66 -4.10 -18.73
N SER A 203 -3.78 -3.29 -19.32
CA SER A 203 -4.15 -2.01 -19.94
C SER A 203 -5.12 -2.21 -21.12
N TYR A 204 -4.85 -3.21 -21.97
CA TYR A 204 -5.77 -3.63 -23.04
C TYR A 204 -7.13 -4.07 -22.49
N ALA A 205 -7.15 -4.91 -21.44
CA ALA A 205 -8.39 -5.33 -20.81
C ALA A 205 -9.16 -4.15 -20.19
N ASN A 206 -8.46 -3.19 -19.58
CA ASN A 206 -9.07 -1.98 -19.03
C ASN A 206 -9.72 -1.13 -20.12
N ALA A 207 -9.03 -0.93 -21.25
CA ALA A 207 -9.57 -0.18 -22.38
C ALA A 207 -10.82 -0.85 -22.96
N ASN A 208 -10.79 -2.18 -23.14
CA ASN A 208 -11.93 -2.93 -23.63
C ASN A 208 -13.09 -2.93 -22.64
N LEU A 209 -12.84 -3.08 -21.35
CA LEU A 209 -13.87 -2.96 -20.33
C LEU A 209 -14.55 -1.59 -20.41
N GLY A 210 -13.75 -0.52 -20.54
CA GLY A 210 -14.27 0.83 -20.77
C GLY A 210 -15.11 0.95 -22.05
N ASN A 211 -14.74 0.25 -23.11
CA ASN A 211 -15.53 0.21 -24.36
C ASN A 211 -16.86 -0.52 -24.17
N VAL A 212 -16.89 -1.67 -23.49
CA VAL A 212 -18.15 -2.39 -23.18
C VAL A 212 -19.07 -1.51 -22.33
N LEU A 213 -18.52 -0.87 -21.29
CA LEU A 213 -19.30 0.00 -20.41
C LEU A 213 -19.79 1.28 -21.11
N LYS A 214 -19.06 1.80 -22.10
CA LYS A 214 -19.52 2.93 -22.93
C LYS A 214 -20.57 2.51 -23.97
N GLN A 215 -20.48 1.28 -24.48
CA GLN A 215 -21.44 0.72 -25.43
C GLN A 215 -22.77 0.39 -24.78
N ASN A 216 -22.79 0.07 -23.48
CA ASN A 216 -24.02 -0.08 -22.72
C ASN A 216 -24.79 1.24 -22.67
N ARG A 217 -25.71 1.40 -23.63
CA ARG A 217 -26.61 2.55 -23.77
C ARG A 217 -27.79 2.50 -22.81
N ILE A 218 -27.96 1.38 -22.10
CA ILE A 218 -29.22 1.01 -21.45
C ILE A 218 -29.23 1.47 -20.00
N ASP A 219 -28.12 1.30 -19.26
CA ASP A 219 -27.87 1.88 -17.93
C ASP A 219 -26.48 1.48 -17.41
N GLN A 220 -25.48 2.35 -17.55
CA GLN A 220 -24.15 2.15 -16.96
C GLN A 220 -24.21 1.85 -15.45
N GLY A 221 -25.16 2.45 -14.73
CA GLY A 221 -25.34 2.21 -13.31
C GLY A 221 -25.73 0.76 -12.98
N THR A 222 -26.29 0.02 -13.94
CA THR A 222 -26.66 -1.38 -13.77
C THR A 222 -25.47 -2.32 -13.93
N LEU A 223 -24.62 -2.15 -14.96
CA LEU A 223 -23.40 -2.96 -15.11
C LEU A 223 -22.34 -2.64 -14.05
N LEU A 224 -22.27 -1.40 -13.57
CA LEU A 224 -21.32 -1.03 -12.52
C LEU A 224 -21.52 -1.82 -11.22
N LYS A 225 -22.76 -2.27 -10.94
CA LYS A 225 -23.08 -3.11 -9.77
C LYS A 225 -22.46 -4.50 -9.84
N ILE A 226 -22.01 -4.94 -11.02
CA ILE A 226 -21.33 -6.23 -11.21
C ILE A 226 -19.93 -6.20 -10.57
N PHE A 227 -19.30 -5.03 -10.52
CA PHE A 227 -17.95 -4.91 -9.96
C PHE A 227 -18.02 -4.73 -8.44
N PRO A 228 -17.28 -5.54 -7.66
CA PRO A 228 -17.16 -5.33 -6.22
C PRO A 228 -16.40 -4.02 -5.98
N ASN A 229 -16.93 -3.14 -5.10
CA ASN A 229 -16.36 -1.84 -4.70
C ASN A 229 -15.65 -1.09 -5.86
N SER A 230 -16.40 -0.23 -6.58
CA SER A 230 -15.97 0.46 -7.81
C SER A 230 -14.64 1.22 -7.74
N ASP A 231 -14.15 1.51 -6.54
CA ASP A 231 -13.08 2.47 -6.32
C ASP A 231 -11.69 1.79 -6.16
N ALA A 232 -11.60 0.47 -5.99
CA ALA A 232 -10.31 -0.22 -5.77
C ALA A 232 -10.26 -1.66 -6.33
N GLY A 233 -9.15 -2.04 -6.98
CA GLY A 233 -8.88 -3.42 -7.41
C GLY A 233 -9.17 -3.76 -8.89
N GLY A 234 -9.55 -2.81 -9.75
CA GLY A 234 -9.77 -3.11 -11.17
C GLY A 234 -8.49 -3.30 -11.99
N PHE A 235 -8.64 -3.55 -13.31
CA PHE A 235 -7.52 -3.60 -14.27
C PHE A 235 -6.64 -2.34 -14.21
N ALA A 236 -7.24 -1.17 -14.01
CA ALA A 236 -6.53 0.11 -13.90
C ALA A 236 -5.61 0.17 -12.68
N ASP A 237 -6.09 -0.25 -11.49
CA ASP A 237 -5.31 -0.25 -10.24
C ASP A 237 -4.09 -1.18 -10.37
N ALA A 238 -4.32 -2.40 -10.87
CA ALA A 238 -3.26 -3.36 -11.15
C ALA A 238 -2.20 -2.81 -12.13
N THR A 239 -2.66 -2.15 -13.21
CA THR A 239 -1.77 -1.52 -14.20
C THR A 239 -0.95 -0.38 -13.57
N GLY A 240 -1.55 0.43 -12.71
CA GLY A 240 -0.88 1.51 -11.99
C GLY A 240 0.21 1.00 -11.04
N GLY A 241 -0.09 -0.06 -10.28
CA GLY A 241 0.88 -0.73 -9.40
C GLY A 241 2.07 -1.28 -10.20
N LEU A 242 1.81 -2.03 -11.27
CA LEU A 242 2.83 -2.55 -12.18
C LEU A 242 3.72 -1.46 -12.77
N ASN A 243 3.12 -0.35 -13.23
CA ASN A 243 3.87 0.73 -13.84
C ASN A 243 4.76 1.45 -12.82
N THR A 244 4.28 1.65 -11.60
CA THR A 244 5.04 2.27 -10.51
C THR A 244 6.25 1.42 -10.15
N TYR A 245 6.08 0.11 -10.01
CA TYR A 245 7.18 -0.80 -9.73
C TYR A 245 8.17 -0.91 -10.89
N ASN A 246 7.68 -1.06 -12.12
CA ASN A 246 8.55 -1.10 -13.30
C ASN A 246 9.40 0.17 -13.44
N GLN A 247 8.82 1.36 -13.19
CA GLN A 247 9.57 2.60 -13.22
C GLN A 247 10.63 2.65 -12.11
N ALA A 248 10.30 2.22 -10.88
CA ALA A 248 11.27 2.18 -9.79
C ALA A 248 12.46 1.25 -10.10
N ILE A 249 12.20 0.10 -10.74
CA ILE A 249 13.25 -0.82 -11.20
C ILE A 249 14.07 -0.23 -12.35
N TYR A 250 13.43 0.47 -13.29
CA TYR A 250 14.12 1.16 -14.38
C TYR A 250 15.07 2.25 -13.85
N ASP A 251 14.64 3.04 -12.87
CA ASP A 251 15.40 4.15 -12.30
C ASP A 251 16.69 3.72 -11.60
N VAL A 252 16.75 2.49 -11.07
CA VAL A 252 17.98 1.95 -10.43
C VAL A 252 18.94 1.29 -11.44
N GLY A 253 18.54 1.17 -12.70
CA GLY A 253 19.34 0.61 -13.78
C GLY A 253 19.27 -0.93 -13.89
N PRO A 254 19.94 -1.51 -14.91
CA PRO A 254 19.86 -2.95 -15.20
C PRO A 254 20.62 -3.83 -14.20
N HIS A 255 21.64 -3.28 -13.53
CA HIS A 255 22.49 -3.99 -12.57
C HIS A 255 22.69 -3.17 -11.28
N PRO A 256 21.63 -2.93 -10.51
CA PRO A 256 21.73 -2.19 -9.27
C PRO A 256 22.51 -3.01 -8.23
N SER A 257 23.41 -2.37 -7.48
CA SER A 257 24.02 -3.01 -6.33
C SER A 257 22.97 -3.24 -5.23
N CYS A 258 23.16 -4.25 -4.36
CA CYS A 258 22.22 -4.46 -3.24
C CYS A 258 22.16 -3.24 -2.32
N SER A 259 23.27 -2.53 -2.15
CA SER A 259 23.28 -1.26 -1.41
C SER A 259 22.39 -0.20 -2.07
N THR A 260 22.47 -0.04 -3.40
CA THR A 260 21.61 0.88 -4.16
C THR A 260 20.13 0.52 -4.01
N LEU A 261 19.80 -0.77 -4.04
CA LEU A 261 18.43 -1.25 -3.94
C LEU A 261 17.83 -1.06 -2.54
N VAL A 262 18.60 -1.38 -1.49
CA VAL A 262 18.19 -1.19 -0.08
C VAL A 262 18.09 0.29 0.29
N THR A 263 19.02 1.12 -0.17
CA THR A 263 18.98 2.57 0.09
C THR A 263 17.93 3.29 -0.74
N SER A 264 17.55 2.73 -1.90
CA SER A 264 16.42 3.19 -2.69
C SER A 264 15.11 2.69 -2.07
N TYR A 265 14.69 3.37 -0.99
CA TYR A 265 13.39 3.18 -0.34
C TYR A 265 12.23 3.14 -1.36
N ARG A 266 12.39 3.80 -2.50
CA ARG A 266 11.44 3.82 -3.62
C ARG A 266 11.15 2.44 -4.21
N VAL A 267 12.16 1.58 -4.40
CA VAL A 267 11.93 0.26 -5.04
C VAL A 267 11.15 -0.67 -4.12
N LEU A 268 11.52 -0.71 -2.85
CA LEU A 268 10.82 -1.50 -1.82
C LEU A 268 9.38 -1.02 -1.64
N LEU A 269 9.17 0.30 -1.52
CA LEU A 269 7.83 0.87 -1.41
C LEU A 269 6.99 0.60 -2.66
N ALA A 270 7.58 0.75 -3.85
CA ALA A 270 6.90 0.48 -5.11
C ALA A 270 6.52 -1.01 -5.25
N PHE A 271 7.38 -1.93 -4.80
CA PHE A 271 7.09 -3.36 -4.75
C PHE A 271 5.90 -3.66 -3.83
N VAL A 272 5.88 -3.11 -2.61
CA VAL A 272 4.76 -3.31 -1.67
C VAL A 272 3.45 -2.77 -2.25
N ASN A 273 3.49 -1.60 -2.88
CA ASN A 273 2.30 -1.01 -3.52
C ASN A 273 1.82 -1.85 -4.71
N PHE A 274 2.75 -2.36 -5.52
CA PHE A 274 2.49 -3.28 -6.62
C PHE A 274 1.82 -4.58 -6.13
N ASP A 275 2.38 -5.20 -5.09
CA ASP A 275 1.87 -6.43 -4.49
C ASP A 275 0.43 -6.24 -4.01
N ARG A 276 0.20 -5.19 -3.20
CA ARG A 276 -1.14 -4.81 -2.72
C ARG A 276 -2.13 -4.55 -3.84
N ALA A 277 -1.74 -3.82 -4.89
CA ALA A 277 -2.62 -3.54 -6.03
C ALA A 277 -3.08 -4.84 -6.71
N LEU A 278 -2.22 -5.85 -6.76
CA LEU A 278 -2.52 -7.12 -7.42
C LEU A 278 -3.23 -8.14 -6.53
N GLU A 279 -3.04 -8.04 -5.22
CA GLU A 279 -3.90 -8.70 -4.24
C GLU A 279 -5.34 -8.18 -4.36
N ARG A 280 -5.53 -6.84 -4.37
CA ARG A 280 -6.84 -6.22 -4.62
C ARG A 280 -7.42 -6.64 -5.95
N PHE A 281 -6.60 -6.70 -6.99
CA PHE A 281 -7.00 -7.20 -8.31
C PHE A 281 -7.49 -8.64 -8.29
N SER A 282 -6.81 -9.51 -7.57
CA SER A 282 -7.22 -10.91 -7.45
C SER A 282 -8.57 -11.06 -6.75
N ILE A 283 -8.80 -10.28 -5.68
CA ILE A 283 -10.09 -10.25 -4.97
C ILE A 283 -11.19 -9.70 -5.89
N TRP A 284 -10.89 -8.62 -6.60
CA TRP A 284 -11.81 -8.01 -7.56
C TRP A 284 -12.18 -8.96 -8.71
N LEU A 285 -11.23 -9.71 -9.26
CA LEU A 285 -11.49 -10.71 -10.30
C LEU A 285 -12.45 -11.80 -9.83
N ALA A 286 -12.20 -12.35 -8.65
CA ALA A 286 -13.05 -13.41 -8.08
C ALA A 286 -14.49 -12.90 -7.85
N GLY A 287 -14.63 -11.69 -7.28
CA GLY A 287 -15.94 -11.08 -7.08
C GLY A 287 -16.65 -10.75 -8.39
N THR A 288 -15.92 -10.18 -9.36
CA THR A 288 -16.46 -9.83 -10.68
C THR A 288 -16.92 -11.08 -11.43
N GLN A 289 -16.12 -12.14 -11.48
CA GLN A 289 -16.50 -13.39 -12.14
C GLN A 289 -17.79 -13.97 -11.56
N GLY A 290 -17.89 -14.05 -10.22
CA GLY A 290 -19.08 -14.53 -9.54
C GLY A 290 -20.31 -13.66 -9.79
N ASN A 291 -20.16 -12.34 -9.87
CA ASN A 291 -21.26 -11.42 -10.15
C ASN A 291 -21.70 -11.47 -11.61
N VAL A 292 -20.77 -11.50 -12.57
CA VAL A 292 -21.06 -11.60 -14.00
C VAL A 292 -21.85 -12.88 -14.28
N ASN A 293 -21.40 -14.02 -13.76
CA ASN A 293 -22.05 -15.30 -14.00
C ASN A 293 -23.49 -15.31 -13.46
N ARG A 294 -23.69 -14.86 -12.23
CA ARG A 294 -25.03 -14.76 -11.62
C ARG A 294 -25.95 -13.81 -12.38
N TYR A 295 -25.42 -12.66 -12.80
CA TYR A 295 -26.18 -11.68 -13.57
C TYR A 295 -26.61 -12.25 -14.94
N ARG A 296 -25.70 -12.95 -15.64
CA ARG A 296 -26.00 -13.65 -16.90
C ARG A 296 -27.05 -14.75 -16.73
N ASP A 297 -26.98 -15.53 -15.66
CA ASP A 297 -27.96 -16.58 -15.40
C ASP A 297 -29.35 -16.02 -15.12
N ALA A 298 -29.43 -14.90 -14.38
CA ALA A 298 -30.68 -14.19 -14.17
C ALA A 298 -31.27 -13.65 -15.49
N LEU A 299 -30.44 -13.05 -16.36
CA LEU A 299 -30.87 -12.59 -17.69
C LEU A 299 -31.39 -13.74 -18.55
N ARG A 300 -30.69 -14.89 -18.57
CA ARG A 300 -31.13 -16.09 -19.30
C ARG A 300 -32.47 -16.60 -18.80
N LEU A 301 -32.70 -16.56 -17.48
CA LEU A 301 -33.98 -16.95 -16.90
C LEU A 301 -35.12 -16.01 -17.34
N GLN A 302 -34.90 -14.70 -17.27
CA GLN A 302 -35.88 -13.72 -17.75
C GLN A 302 -36.17 -13.88 -19.25
N LEU A 303 -35.16 -14.18 -20.06
CA LEU A 303 -35.35 -14.41 -21.49
C LEU A 303 -36.26 -15.61 -21.76
N ARG A 304 -36.07 -16.72 -21.02
CA ARG A 304 -36.91 -17.93 -21.10
C ARG A 304 -38.34 -17.69 -20.62
N GLN A 305 -38.55 -16.81 -19.65
CA GLN A 305 -39.90 -16.47 -19.18
C GLN A 305 -40.68 -15.61 -20.18
N LYS A 306 -39.97 -14.92 -21.08
CA LYS A 306 -40.57 -14.07 -22.11
C LYS A 306 -40.75 -14.79 -23.45
N SER A 307 -40.04 -15.90 -23.69
CA SER A 307 -40.16 -16.72 -24.92
C SER A 307 -41.49 -17.44 -24.97
#